data_AF-A0A327WJJ2-F1
#
_entry.id   AF-A0A327WJJ2-F1
#
_cell.length_a   1.000
_cell.length_b   1.000
_cell.length_c   1.000
_cell.angle_alpha   90.00
_cell.angle_beta   90.00
_cell.angle_gamma   90.00
#
_symmetry.space_group_name_H-M   'P 1'
#
loop_
_entity.id
_entity.type
_entity.pdbx_description
1 polymer ?
#
loop_
_entity_poly.entity_id
_entity_poly.type
_entity_poly.pdbx_seq_one_letter_code
_entity_poly.pdbx_strand_id
1 'polypeptide(L)'
;MRFRHPDGSTVHLAYCTNVHPAETLDGVLAQLRDHCEPVRRRLGRDRLGIGLWLAKDAARSLTTDPAALRGLRTELERRGLEVVTLNGFPYEGFGAEEVKYRVYQPDWADPERLAHTSDLARLLAQLLPADVTEGTISTLPLAWRTAYDPPRAEAAHTALVTLAERLDALEELTGQSIRIGLEPEPGCVVETTADAIAPLTAVDRPDRIGLCLDTCHLATSFEDPKTALDGLAAAHVPVVKSQLSAALHAEHPRTPAVREALAAFDEPRFLHQTRTLTDQGLRGTDDLGPALNGAELPDAAAWRAHFHVPLHAAPAAPLTSTLDVLKDTLTRLVGGPHPLTRHLEVETYTWQALPPELRPRARPQLADGIAAELTLARDLLTDLGLKELP
;
A
#
# COMPACT_ATOMS: atom_id res chain seq x y z
N MET A 1 -0.13 9.83 12.64
CA MET A 1 -1.17 10.12 13.63
C MET A 1 -1.49 8.83 14.35
N ARG A 2 -1.99 8.92 15.59
CA ARG A 2 -2.33 7.76 16.40
C ARG A 2 -3.75 7.93 16.92
N PHE A 3 -4.46 6.82 17.05
CA PHE A 3 -5.85 6.80 17.50
C PHE A 3 -6.02 5.73 18.54
N ARG A 4 -6.81 6.00 19.57
CA ARG A 4 -7.25 5.01 20.55
C ARG A 4 -8.56 4.42 20.08
N HIS A 5 -8.54 3.13 19.77
CA HIS A 5 -9.73 2.35 19.51
C HIS A 5 -10.55 2.15 20.81
N PRO A 6 -11.88 1.97 20.75
CA PRO A 6 -12.72 1.75 21.94
C PRO A 6 -12.27 0.61 22.87
N ASP A 7 -11.60 -0.42 22.34
CA ASP A 7 -11.03 -1.52 23.14
C ASP A 7 -9.72 -1.15 23.87
N GLY A 8 -9.23 0.07 23.67
CA GLY A 8 -8.02 0.59 24.30
C GLY A 8 -6.74 0.42 23.47
N SER A 9 -6.78 -0.33 22.36
CA SER A 9 -5.63 -0.48 21.47
C SER A 9 -5.32 0.81 20.69
N THR A 10 -4.06 0.95 20.27
CA THR A 10 -3.61 2.06 19.43
C THR A 10 -3.65 1.64 17.96
N VAL A 11 -4.32 2.43 17.13
CA VAL A 11 -4.29 2.34 15.66
C VAL A 11 -3.44 3.48 15.13
N HIS A 12 -2.49 3.15 14.26
CA HIS A 12 -1.58 4.09 13.62
C HIS A 12 -2.10 4.45 12.23
N LEU A 13 -2.06 5.75 11.91
CA LEU A 13 -2.33 6.27 10.58
C LEU A 13 -1.08 6.98 10.06
N ALA A 14 -0.54 6.46 8.96
CA ALA A 14 0.57 7.04 8.23
C ALA A 14 0.15 7.44 6.81
N TYR A 15 1.06 8.09 6.07
CA TYR A 15 1.00 8.11 4.61
C TYR A 15 2.30 7.55 4.03
N CYS A 16 2.23 6.92 2.87
CA CYS A 16 3.36 6.28 2.23
C CYS A 16 4.23 7.30 1.47
N THR A 17 5.56 7.21 1.60
CA THR A 17 6.49 8.07 0.84
C THR A 17 6.62 7.69 -0.62
N ASN A 18 5.96 6.62 -1.10
CA ASN A 18 5.88 6.26 -2.52
C ASN A 18 5.47 7.45 -3.42
N VAL A 19 4.64 8.36 -2.92
CA VAL A 19 4.20 9.58 -3.63
C VAL A 19 5.36 10.53 -4.01
N HIS A 20 6.47 10.47 -3.29
CA HIS A 20 7.71 11.14 -3.63
C HIS A 20 8.83 10.10 -3.53
N PRO A 21 9.17 9.38 -4.61
CA PRO A 21 10.13 8.28 -4.55
C PRO A 21 11.57 8.79 -4.40
N ALA A 22 12.34 8.19 -3.48
CA ALA A 22 13.79 8.38 -3.34
C ALA A 22 14.52 7.05 -3.36
N GLU A 23 15.52 6.94 -4.23
CA GLU A 23 16.35 5.73 -4.34
C GLU A 23 17.61 5.78 -3.48
N THR A 24 18.02 6.97 -3.04
CA THR A 24 19.21 7.19 -2.22
C THR A 24 18.86 7.70 -0.83
N LEU A 25 19.74 7.47 0.15
CA LEU A 25 19.56 7.97 1.51
C LEU A 25 19.43 9.50 1.55
N ASP A 26 20.25 10.23 0.79
CA ASP A 26 20.14 11.69 0.70
C ASP A 26 18.77 12.12 0.15
N GLY A 27 18.24 11.38 -0.82
CA GLY A 27 16.89 11.57 -1.33
C GLY A 27 15.83 11.36 -0.25
N VAL A 28 15.94 10.28 0.54
CA VAL A 28 15.04 9.99 1.67
C VAL A 28 15.07 11.14 2.69
N LEU A 29 16.26 11.60 3.09
CA LEU A 29 16.41 12.72 4.03
C LEU A 29 15.84 14.03 3.47
N ALA A 30 16.03 14.29 2.18
CA ALA A 30 15.44 15.43 1.49
C ALA A 30 13.92 15.37 1.47
N GLN A 31 13.32 14.19 1.34
CA GLN A 31 11.86 14.03 1.35
C GLN A 31 11.25 14.29 2.71
N LEU A 32 11.90 13.84 3.78
CA LEU A 32 11.46 14.18 5.14
C LEU A 32 11.39 15.70 5.32
N ARG A 33 12.33 16.44 4.72
CA ARG A 33 12.38 17.91 4.73
C ARG A 33 11.34 18.57 3.85
N ASP A 34 11.29 18.15 2.60
CA ASP A 34 10.64 18.90 1.53
C ASP A 34 9.16 18.53 1.41
N HIS A 35 8.75 17.39 1.99
CA HIS A 35 7.40 16.85 1.89
C HIS A 35 6.80 16.48 3.25
N CYS A 36 7.42 15.56 4.00
CA CYS A 36 6.80 15.02 5.22
C CYS A 36 6.58 16.05 6.33
N GLU A 37 7.61 16.85 6.64
CA GLU A 37 7.48 17.93 7.62
C GLU A 37 6.44 19.00 7.19
N PRO A 38 6.44 19.49 5.93
CA PRO A 38 5.39 20.38 5.43
C PRO A 38 3.96 19.82 5.54
N VAL A 39 3.75 18.52 5.30
CA VAL A 39 2.44 17.85 5.47
C VAL A 39 2.05 17.86 6.95
N ARG A 40 2.95 17.43 7.85
CA ARG A 40 2.70 17.46 9.30
C ARG A 40 2.30 18.86 9.79
N ARG A 41 3.02 19.89 9.35
CA ARG A 41 2.74 21.29 9.74
C ARG A 41 1.36 21.75 9.27
N ARG A 42 0.92 21.36 8.08
CA ARG A 42 -0.44 21.66 7.56
C ARG A 42 -1.54 21.00 8.37
N LEU A 43 -1.30 19.77 8.82
CA LEU A 43 -2.20 19.04 9.70
C LEU A 43 -2.22 19.60 11.13
N GLY A 44 -1.30 20.51 11.47
CA GLY A 44 -1.19 21.09 12.82
C GLY A 44 -0.82 20.05 13.88
N ARG A 45 -0.04 19.02 13.53
CA ARG A 45 0.30 17.91 14.43
C ARG A 45 1.72 17.96 14.93
N ASP A 46 1.93 17.54 16.17
CA ASP A 46 3.27 17.43 16.73
C ASP A 46 4.02 16.24 16.15
N ARG A 47 3.31 15.12 15.93
CA ARG A 47 3.86 13.91 15.31
C ARG A 47 3.03 13.41 14.13
N LEU A 48 3.71 12.99 13.06
CA LEU A 48 3.09 12.35 11.90
C LEU A 48 3.75 10.99 11.61
N GLY A 49 2.91 9.98 11.37
CA GLY A 49 3.37 8.66 10.97
C GLY A 49 3.70 8.64 9.49
N ILE A 50 4.81 8.03 9.13
CA ILE A 50 5.30 7.92 7.76
C ILE A 50 5.55 6.45 7.44
N GLY A 51 4.94 5.98 6.36
CA GLY A 51 5.28 4.71 5.72
C GLY A 51 6.47 4.92 4.81
N LEU A 52 7.67 4.58 5.28
CA LEU A 52 8.86 4.79 4.44
C LEU A 52 8.94 3.69 3.38
N TRP A 53 9.00 4.13 2.14
CA TRP A 53 9.55 3.33 1.05
C TRP A 53 11.07 3.49 1.02
N LEU A 54 11.78 2.37 1.06
CA LEU A 54 13.24 2.34 1.02
C LEU A 54 13.68 1.43 -0.13
N ALA A 55 14.13 2.04 -1.23
CA ALA A 55 14.73 1.29 -2.33
C ALA A 55 15.99 0.53 -1.86
N LYS A 56 16.37 -0.51 -2.61
CA LYS A 56 17.48 -1.41 -2.26
C LYS A 56 18.76 -0.71 -1.80
N ASP A 57 19.17 0.36 -2.48
CA ASP A 57 20.45 1.04 -2.20
C ASP A 57 20.36 1.93 -0.96
N ALA A 58 19.21 2.57 -0.74
CA ALA A 58 18.93 3.30 0.50
C ALA A 58 18.87 2.34 1.70
N ALA A 59 18.15 1.22 1.57
CA ALA A 59 18.08 0.18 2.61
C ALA A 59 19.48 -0.37 2.93
N ARG A 60 20.27 -0.72 1.91
CA ARG A 60 21.65 -1.21 2.08
C ARG A 60 22.54 -0.19 2.78
N SER A 61 22.45 1.09 2.42
CA SER A 61 23.22 2.16 3.07
C SER A 61 22.91 2.23 4.56
N LEU A 62 21.62 2.15 4.93
CA LEU A 62 21.18 2.19 6.32
C LEU A 62 21.58 0.93 7.10
N THR A 63 21.55 -0.24 6.48
CA THR A 63 21.90 -1.51 7.14
C THR A 63 23.42 -1.65 7.34
N THR A 64 24.23 -1.11 6.42
CA THR A 64 25.69 -1.26 6.47
C THR A 64 26.42 -0.16 7.23
N ASP A 65 25.79 1.01 7.43
CA ASP A 65 26.36 2.12 8.20
C ASP A 65 25.47 2.52 9.40
N PRO A 66 25.85 2.13 10.63
CA PRO A 66 25.13 2.55 11.83
C PRO A 66 25.06 4.07 12.02
N ALA A 67 26.02 4.85 11.49
CA ALA A 67 25.96 6.31 11.54
C ALA A 67 24.85 6.87 10.65
N ALA A 68 24.68 6.30 9.45
CA ALA A 68 23.57 6.63 8.55
C ALA A 68 22.21 6.38 9.21
N LEU A 69 22.02 5.23 9.85
CA LEU A 69 20.77 4.92 10.56
C LEU A 69 20.50 5.88 11.72
N ARG A 70 21.52 6.22 12.52
CA ARG A 70 21.39 7.25 13.57
C ARG A 70 21.05 8.62 12.99
N GLY A 71 21.61 8.97 11.84
CA GLY A 71 21.29 10.18 11.10
C GLY A 71 19.82 10.23 10.68
N LEU A 72 19.30 9.13 10.10
CA LEU A 72 17.89 9.01 9.74
C LEU A 72 16.97 9.16 10.97
N ARG A 73 17.29 8.48 12.09
CA ARG A 73 16.53 8.61 13.35
C ARG A 73 16.50 10.05 13.85
N THR A 74 17.65 10.72 13.85
CA THR A 74 17.77 12.13 14.27
C THR A 74 16.90 13.03 13.39
N GLU A 75 16.89 12.80 12.08
CA GLU A 75 16.08 13.59 11.15
C GLU A 75 14.57 13.34 11.29
N LEU A 76 14.16 12.11 11.58
CA LEU A 76 12.76 11.79 11.91
C LEU A 76 12.32 12.52 13.20
N GLU A 77 13.09 12.38 14.27
CA GLU A 77 12.81 13.01 15.57
C GLU A 77 12.76 14.53 15.46
N ARG A 78 13.77 15.16 14.85
CA ARG A 78 13.86 16.62 14.68
C ARG A 78 12.65 17.20 13.94
N ARG A 79 12.02 16.40 13.08
CA ARG A 79 10.90 16.83 12.23
C ARG A 79 9.54 16.47 12.79
N GLY A 80 9.48 15.76 13.92
CA GLY A 80 8.21 15.25 14.47
C GLY A 80 7.62 14.15 13.60
N LEU A 81 8.46 13.27 13.06
CA LEU A 81 8.03 12.13 12.23
C LEU A 81 8.29 10.82 12.98
N GLU A 82 7.44 9.82 12.72
CA GLU A 82 7.62 8.48 13.26
C GLU A 82 7.35 7.42 12.21
N VAL A 83 7.98 6.25 12.35
CA VAL A 83 7.89 5.15 11.40
C VAL A 83 7.45 3.91 12.15
N VAL A 84 6.24 3.43 11.84
CA VAL A 84 5.68 2.18 12.38
C VAL A 84 5.39 1.17 11.28
N THR A 85 5.59 1.58 10.02
CA THR A 85 5.43 0.72 8.86
C THR A 85 6.39 1.13 7.75
N LEU A 86 6.76 0.17 6.90
CA LEU A 86 7.49 0.40 5.66
C LEU A 86 6.67 -0.13 4.48
N ASN A 87 6.92 0.40 3.29
CA ASN A 87 6.56 -0.26 2.04
C ASN A 87 7.83 -0.88 1.44
N GLY A 88 7.85 -2.21 1.31
CA GLY A 88 8.93 -2.99 0.68
C GLY A 88 8.73 -3.24 -0.81
N PHE A 89 7.68 -2.67 -1.39
CA PHE A 89 7.37 -2.70 -2.81
C PHE A 89 7.16 -1.27 -3.34
N PRO A 90 7.87 -0.87 -4.41
CA PRO A 90 8.78 -1.68 -5.25
C PRO A 90 10.17 -1.90 -4.66
N TYR A 91 10.97 -2.78 -5.26
CA TYR A 91 12.35 -3.00 -4.83
C TYR A 91 13.29 -1.84 -5.19
N GLU A 92 13.10 -1.26 -6.37
CA GLU A 92 13.84 -0.10 -6.89
C GLU A 92 13.08 0.51 -8.08
N GLY A 93 13.58 1.64 -8.61
CA GLY A 93 13.13 2.14 -9.91
C GLY A 93 11.74 2.78 -9.93
N PHE A 94 11.08 2.97 -8.79
CA PHE A 94 9.73 3.55 -8.76
C PHE A 94 9.69 4.99 -9.28
N GLY A 95 10.83 5.69 -9.24
CA GLY A 95 11.03 7.02 -9.80
C GLY A 95 11.21 7.07 -11.33
N ALA A 96 11.35 5.91 -11.99
CA ALA A 96 11.66 5.85 -13.42
C ALA A 96 10.51 6.36 -14.30
N GLU A 97 10.84 6.81 -15.51
CA GLU A 97 9.87 7.25 -16.52
C GLU A 97 8.94 6.12 -16.98
N GLU A 98 9.44 4.88 -16.97
CA GLU A 98 8.68 3.66 -17.26
C GLU A 98 8.93 2.62 -16.17
N VAL A 99 7.89 2.32 -15.40
CA VAL A 99 7.90 1.37 -14.29
C VAL A 99 7.28 0.05 -14.75
N LYS A 100 6.02 0.10 -15.24
CA LYS A 100 5.25 -1.02 -15.82
C LYS A 100 5.54 -2.36 -15.12
N TYR A 101 5.86 -3.42 -15.87
CA TYR A 101 6.09 -4.76 -15.33
C TYR A 101 7.36 -4.89 -14.48
N ARG A 102 8.33 -3.97 -14.59
CA ARG A 102 9.62 -4.08 -13.88
C ARG A 102 9.47 -3.98 -12.37
N VAL A 103 8.41 -3.32 -11.91
CA VAL A 103 8.10 -3.11 -10.50
C VAL A 103 7.95 -4.43 -9.74
N TYR A 104 7.44 -5.47 -10.41
CA TYR A 104 7.20 -6.82 -9.87
C TYR A 104 8.46 -7.68 -9.78
N GLN A 105 9.64 -7.12 -10.05
CA GLN A 105 10.92 -7.82 -10.00
C GLN A 105 11.85 -7.13 -8.98
N PRO A 106 12.64 -7.89 -8.20
CA PRO A 106 12.57 -9.35 -8.00
C PRO A 106 11.25 -9.78 -7.35
N ASP A 107 10.85 -11.02 -7.60
CA ASP A 107 9.67 -11.63 -6.96
C ASP A 107 10.10 -12.58 -5.81
N TRP A 108 9.16 -13.24 -5.13
CA TRP A 108 9.47 -14.06 -3.95
C TRP A 108 10.28 -15.33 -4.23
N ALA A 109 10.36 -15.79 -5.48
CA ALA A 109 11.25 -16.87 -5.85
C ALA A 109 12.71 -16.43 -5.97
N ASP A 110 12.96 -15.12 -6.04
CA ASP A 110 14.31 -14.57 -6.17
C ASP A 110 14.89 -14.23 -4.79
N PRO A 111 16.14 -14.64 -4.48
CA PRO A 111 16.73 -14.47 -3.15
C PRO A 111 16.87 -12.99 -2.72
N GLU A 112 16.96 -12.07 -3.68
CA GLU A 112 17.01 -10.63 -3.45
C GLU A 112 15.78 -10.11 -2.69
N ARG A 113 14.57 -10.63 -2.99
CA ARG A 113 13.33 -10.22 -2.32
C ARG A 113 13.34 -10.58 -0.84
N LEU A 114 13.77 -11.78 -0.51
CA LEU A 114 13.95 -12.23 0.87
C LEU A 114 15.00 -11.40 1.60
N ALA A 115 16.15 -11.16 0.97
CA ALA A 115 17.24 -10.37 1.57
C ALA A 115 16.78 -8.94 1.88
N HIS A 116 16.14 -8.28 0.91
CA HIS A 116 15.63 -6.93 1.05
C HIS A 116 14.57 -6.82 2.15
N THR A 117 13.57 -7.69 2.15
CA THR A 117 12.51 -7.67 3.17
C THR A 117 13.09 -7.94 4.57
N SER A 118 14.11 -8.79 4.67
CA SER A 118 14.84 -9.01 5.94
C SER A 118 15.60 -7.76 6.40
N ASP A 119 16.22 -7.00 5.48
CA ASP A 119 16.87 -5.72 5.80
C ASP A 119 15.85 -4.71 6.31
N LEU A 120 14.72 -4.58 5.62
CA LEU A 120 13.64 -3.68 6.03
C LEU A 120 13.11 -4.03 7.43
N ALA A 121 12.95 -5.31 7.76
CA ALA A 121 12.53 -5.73 9.10
C ALA A 121 13.54 -5.29 10.18
N ARG A 122 14.84 -5.50 9.95
CA ARG A 122 15.91 -5.05 10.86
C ARG A 122 15.95 -3.53 11.02
N LEU A 123 15.70 -2.80 9.94
CA LEU A 123 15.64 -1.34 9.96
C LEU A 123 14.40 -0.87 10.74
N LEU A 124 13.23 -1.43 10.45
CA LEU A 124 11.99 -1.05 11.13
C LEU A 124 12.09 -1.28 12.64
N ALA A 125 12.59 -2.43 13.08
CA ALA A 125 12.79 -2.72 14.51
C ALA A 125 13.68 -1.66 15.21
N GLN A 126 14.60 -1.02 14.49
CA GLN A 126 15.44 0.06 15.04
C GLN A 126 14.85 1.46 14.85
N LEU A 127 13.81 1.61 14.03
CA LEU A 127 13.13 2.88 13.74
C LEU A 127 11.84 3.05 14.54
N LEU A 128 11.27 1.96 15.08
CA LEU A 128 10.06 2.02 15.90
C LEU A 128 10.22 3.05 17.05
N PRO A 129 9.19 3.87 17.31
CA PRO A 129 9.14 4.70 18.50
C PRO A 129 9.31 3.87 19.77
N ALA A 130 9.94 4.44 20.80
CA ALA A 130 10.23 3.72 22.05
C ALA A 130 9.00 3.15 22.76
N ASP A 131 7.81 3.69 22.49
CA ASP A 131 6.53 3.27 23.06
C ASP A 131 5.72 2.35 22.14
N VAL A 132 6.30 1.90 21.03
CA VAL A 132 5.70 0.99 20.06
C VAL A 132 6.56 -0.26 19.95
N THR A 133 5.93 -1.43 20.05
CA THR A 133 6.62 -2.73 19.98
C THR A 133 6.23 -3.56 18.76
N GLU A 134 5.36 -3.04 17.89
CA GLU A 134 4.91 -3.74 16.68
C GLU A 134 5.04 -2.83 15.44
N GLY A 135 5.62 -3.39 14.38
CA GLY A 135 5.71 -2.74 13.08
C GLY A 135 5.29 -3.66 11.94
N THR A 136 4.89 -3.07 10.81
CA THR A 136 4.43 -3.83 9.63
C THR A 136 5.15 -3.42 8.35
N ILE A 137 5.35 -4.35 7.43
CA ILE A 137 5.95 -4.09 6.13
C ILE A 137 5.03 -4.66 5.05
N SER A 138 4.54 -3.82 4.12
CA SER A 138 3.87 -4.31 2.91
C SER A 138 4.89 -4.71 1.87
N THR A 139 4.54 -5.66 1.00
CA THR A 139 5.41 -6.13 -0.09
C THR A 139 4.58 -6.85 -1.16
N LEU A 140 5.21 -7.06 -2.32
CA LEU A 140 4.67 -7.84 -3.45
C LEU A 140 4.06 -9.16 -2.96
N PRO A 141 2.93 -9.64 -3.52
CA PRO A 141 2.29 -10.82 -2.97
C PRO A 141 3.13 -12.07 -3.20
N LEU A 142 3.41 -12.44 -4.46
CA LEU A 142 4.26 -13.58 -4.82
C LEU A 142 5.05 -13.27 -6.08
N ALA A 143 4.36 -13.17 -7.22
CA ALA A 143 4.94 -12.85 -8.51
C ALA A 143 3.85 -12.35 -9.49
N TRP A 144 4.30 -11.80 -10.63
CA TRP A 144 3.41 -11.56 -11.76
C TRP A 144 2.90 -12.91 -12.34
N ARG A 145 1.62 -12.99 -12.72
CA ARG A 145 0.96 -14.28 -13.03
C ARG A 145 1.62 -15.10 -14.14
N THR A 146 2.33 -14.48 -15.08
CA THR A 146 2.99 -15.18 -16.20
C THR A 146 4.37 -15.74 -15.85
N ALA A 147 4.89 -15.44 -14.66
CA ALA A 147 6.22 -15.84 -14.21
C ALA A 147 6.17 -16.80 -13.00
N TYR A 148 5.01 -17.41 -12.71
CA TYR A 148 4.82 -18.24 -11.51
C TYR A 148 4.52 -19.70 -11.85
N ASP A 149 5.57 -20.52 -11.90
CA ASP A 149 5.50 -21.96 -12.14
C ASP A 149 5.72 -22.76 -10.82
N PRO A 150 5.52 -24.10 -10.80
CA PRO A 150 5.66 -24.87 -9.57
C PRO A 150 7.03 -24.75 -8.88
N PRO A 151 8.18 -24.77 -9.58
CA PRO A 151 9.48 -24.50 -8.96
C PRO A 151 9.59 -23.12 -8.31
N ARG A 152 9.10 -22.06 -8.96
CA ARG A 152 9.09 -20.71 -8.36
C ARG A 152 8.13 -20.61 -7.19
N ALA A 153 7.01 -21.32 -7.22
CA ALA A 153 6.08 -21.39 -6.09
C ALA A 153 6.71 -22.02 -4.85
N GLU A 154 7.48 -23.11 -5.02
CA GLU A 154 8.22 -23.75 -3.93
C GLU A 154 9.32 -22.84 -3.36
N ALA A 155 10.04 -22.14 -4.24
CA ALA A 155 11.07 -21.18 -3.83
C ALA A 155 10.47 -20.01 -3.04
N ALA A 156 9.33 -19.46 -3.50
CA ALA A 156 8.61 -18.40 -2.80
C ALA A 156 8.11 -18.85 -1.42
N HIS A 157 7.53 -20.06 -1.32
CA HIS A 157 7.12 -20.63 -0.05
C HIS A 157 8.30 -20.78 0.93
N THR A 158 9.40 -21.39 0.46
CA THR A 158 10.63 -21.55 1.26
C THR A 158 11.16 -20.20 1.75
N ALA A 159 11.14 -19.18 0.90
CA ALA A 159 11.60 -17.84 1.25
C ALA A 159 10.71 -17.20 2.34
N LEU A 160 9.39 -17.33 2.26
CA LEU A 160 8.46 -16.81 3.25
C LEU A 160 8.58 -17.52 4.61
N VAL A 161 8.75 -18.85 4.62
CA VAL A 161 9.03 -19.61 5.85
C VAL A 161 10.35 -19.16 6.48
N THR A 162 11.41 -19.04 5.68
CA THR A 162 12.72 -18.54 6.13
C THR A 162 12.62 -17.12 6.68
N LEU A 163 11.79 -16.27 6.08
CA LEU A 163 11.55 -14.93 6.59
C LEU A 163 10.88 -14.94 7.95
N ALA A 164 9.85 -15.77 8.14
CA ALA A 164 9.15 -15.89 9.42
C ALA A 164 10.12 -16.29 10.56
N GLU A 165 11.02 -17.24 10.32
CA GLU A 165 12.07 -17.63 11.28
C GLU A 165 13.02 -16.47 11.60
N ARG A 166 13.39 -15.67 10.60
CA ARG A 166 14.22 -14.47 10.81
C ARG A 166 13.51 -13.40 11.64
N LEU A 167 12.18 -13.29 11.50
CA LEU A 167 11.36 -12.36 12.26
C LEU A 167 11.24 -12.81 13.72
N ASP A 168 11.16 -14.12 13.99
CA ASP A 168 11.23 -14.64 15.36
C ASP A 168 12.55 -14.29 16.03
N ALA A 169 13.67 -14.59 15.35
CA ALA A 169 14.99 -14.26 15.87
C ALA A 169 15.14 -12.75 16.11
N LEU A 170 14.58 -11.91 15.24
CA LEU A 170 14.58 -10.47 15.40
C LEU A 170 13.79 -10.03 16.64
N GLU A 171 12.59 -10.58 16.87
CA GLU A 171 11.80 -10.28 18.05
C GLU A 171 12.50 -10.76 19.33
N GLU A 172 13.09 -11.96 19.34
CA GLU A 172 13.88 -12.46 20.46
C GLU A 172 15.06 -11.54 20.81
N LEU A 173 15.74 -10.99 19.80
CA LEU A 173 16.89 -10.11 19.97
C LEU A 173 16.53 -8.69 20.41
N THR A 174 15.38 -8.17 19.98
CA THR A 174 15.07 -6.74 20.08
C THR A 174 13.83 -6.42 20.92
N GLY A 175 13.00 -7.42 21.21
CA GLY A 175 11.66 -7.26 21.77
C GLY A 175 10.67 -6.58 20.82
N GLN A 176 11.03 -6.37 19.55
CA GLN A 176 10.19 -5.72 18.55
C GLN A 176 9.57 -6.76 17.62
N SER A 177 8.25 -6.79 17.54
CA SER A 177 7.52 -7.71 16.68
C SER A 177 7.29 -7.09 15.31
N ILE A 178 7.86 -7.67 14.26
CA ILE A 178 7.68 -7.19 12.88
C ILE A 178 6.85 -8.21 12.09
N ARG A 179 5.81 -7.71 11.41
CA ARG A 179 4.91 -8.50 10.56
C ARG A 179 4.98 -8.07 9.11
N ILE A 180 4.83 -9.03 8.20
CA ILE A 180 4.90 -8.81 6.75
C ILE A 180 3.52 -9.03 6.16
N GLY A 181 3.04 -8.04 5.42
CA GLY A 181 1.79 -8.11 4.68
C GLY A 181 2.06 -8.34 3.20
N LEU A 182 1.67 -9.50 2.70
CA LEU A 182 1.61 -9.76 1.26
C LEU A 182 0.38 -9.05 0.70
N GLU A 183 0.59 -8.19 -0.29
CA GLU A 183 -0.44 -7.32 -0.86
C GLU A 183 -1.02 -7.95 -2.13
N PRO A 184 -2.27 -8.45 -2.16
CA PRO A 184 -2.90 -8.88 -3.41
C PRO A 184 -2.90 -7.72 -4.41
N GLU A 185 -2.51 -8.00 -5.65
CA GLU A 185 -2.21 -6.98 -6.65
C GLU A 185 -2.82 -7.37 -8.01
N PRO A 186 -3.57 -6.47 -8.67
CA PRO A 186 -4.08 -6.70 -10.01
C PRO A 186 -3.02 -7.21 -10.99
N GLY A 187 -3.25 -8.41 -11.54
CA GLY A 187 -2.42 -9.05 -12.54
C GLY A 187 -1.32 -9.98 -11.98
N CYS A 188 -1.11 -9.98 -10.66
CA CYS A 188 -0.28 -10.97 -9.98
C CYS A 188 -0.99 -12.34 -9.85
N VAL A 189 -0.24 -13.38 -9.48
CA VAL A 189 -0.83 -14.71 -9.19
C VAL A 189 -1.78 -14.68 -7.99
N VAL A 190 -1.56 -13.75 -7.06
CA VAL A 190 -2.48 -13.40 -5.99
C VAL A 190 -3.03 -12.03 -6.32
N GLU A 191 -4.20 -11.99 -6.95
CA GLU A 191 -4.91 -10.76 -7.34
C GLU A 191 -6.03 -10.42 -6.36
N THR A 192 -6.64 -11.43 -5.74
CA THR A 192 -7.75 -11.27 -4.80
C THR A 192 -7.42 -11.76 -3.39
N THR A 193 -8.25 -11.39 -2.41
CA THR A 193 -8.13 -11.95 -1.06
C THR A 193 -8.36 -13.46 -1.03
N ALA A 194 -9.20 -13.99 -1.93
CA ALA A 194 -9.42 -15.43 -2.06
C ALA A 194 -8.16 -16.16 -2.57
N ASP A 195 -7.44 -15.58 -3.53
CA ASP A 195 -6.19 -16.14 -4.04
C ASP A 195 -5.08 -16.17 -2.97
N ALA A 196 -5.14 -15.24 -2.00
CA ALA A 196 -4.15 -15.12 -0.94
C ALA A 196 -4.25 -16.21 0.13
N ILE A 197 -5.44 -16.82 0.30
CA ILE A 197 -5.73 -17.79 1.37
C ILE A 197 -4.80 -18.99 1.29
N ALA A 198 -4.75 -19.68 0.15
CA ALA A 198 -3.96 -20.90 0.00
C ALA A 198 -2.45 -20.69 0.24
N PRO A 199 -1.77 -19.71 -0.38
CA PRO A 199 -0.35 -19.49 -0.12
C PRO A 199 -0.07 -19.02 1.31
N LEU A 200 -0.89 -18.15 1.90
CA LEU A 200 -0.66 -17.66 3.27
C LEU A 200 -0.89 -18.76 4.33
N THR A 201 -1.91 -19.59 4.16
CA THR A 201 -2.14 -20.75 5.04
C THR A 201 -1.06 -21.81 4.89
N ALA A 202 -0.50 -22.00 3.69
CA ALA A 202 0.61 -22.92 3.47
C ALA A 202 1.93 -22.48 4.15
N VAL A 203 2.16 -21.18 4.35
CA VAL A 203 3.30 -20.68 5.12
C VAL A 203 3.17 -21.03 6.61
N ASP A 204 1.94 -21.16 7.12
CA ASP A 204 1.60 -21.55 8.50
C ASP A 204 2.27 -20.70 9.59
N ARG A 205 2.44 -19.39 9.32
CA ARG A 205 3.03 -18.40 10.24
C ARG A 205 2.18 -17.14 10.35
N PRO A 206 0.90 -17.23 10.74
CA PRO A 206 -0.02 -16.09 10.82
C PRO A 206 0.43 -15.02 11.84
N ASP A 207 1.31 -15.38 12.78
CA ASP A 207 1.94 -14.46 13.72
C ASP A 207 2.96 -13.52 13.05
N ARG A 208 3.49 -13.87 11.87
CA ARG A 208 4.53 -13.13 11.13
C ARG A 208 4.11 -12.68 9.75
N ILE A 209 3.45 -13.55 9.00
CA ILE A 209 3.11 -13.33 7.60
C ILE A 209 1.58 -13.31 7.49
N GLY A 210 1.06 -12.21 6.96
CA GLY A 210 -0.37 -12.02 6.74
C GLY A 210 -0.62 -11.22 5.48
N LEU A 211 -1.82 -10.64 5.41
CA LEU A 211 -2.24 -9.83 4.28
C LEU A 211 -1.96 -8.35 4.52
N CYS A 212 -1.45 -7.64 3.51
CA CYS A 212 -1.64 -6.21 3.40
C CYS A 212 -2.88 -5.95 2.53
N LEU A 213 -3.92 -5.34 3.09
CA LEU A 213 -5.14 -5.07 2.35
C LEU A 213 -5.11 -3.65 1.75
N ASP A 214 -4.84 -3.53 0.46
CA ASP A 214 -5.03 -2.30 -0.28
C ASP A 214 -6.50 -2.17 -0.76
N THR A 215 -7.15 -1.05 -0.44
CA THR A 215 -8.56 -0.84 -0.75
C THR A 215 -8.83 -0.49 -2.21
N CYS A 216 -7.84 0.05 -2.94
CA CYS A 216 -7.89 0.23 -4.40
C CYS A 216 -7.82 -1.12 -5.12
N HIS A 217 -6.96 -2.04 -4.67
CA HIS A 217 -6.81 -3.38 -5.26
C HIS A 217 -8.07 -4.22 -5.04
N LEU A 218 -8.56 -4.27 -3.79
CA LEU A 218 -9.83 -4.92 -3.44
C LEU A 218 -10.98 -4.38 -4.30
N ALA A 219 -11.06 -3.06 -4.47
CA ALA A 219 -12.07 -2.44 -5.30
C ALA A 219 -11.90 -2.77 -6.79
N THR A 220 -10.68 -2.71 -7.31
CA THR A 220 -10.35 -3.01 -8.72
C THR A 220 -10.77 -4.43 -9.08
N SER A 221 -10.55 -5.38 -8.18
CA SER A 221 -10.97 -6.78 -8.35
C SER A 221 -12.47 -7.03 -8.11
N PHE A 222 -13.27 -5.98 -7.87
CA PHE A 222 -14.70 -6.05 -7.55
C PHE A 222 -15.03 -6.95 -6.35
N GLU A 223 -14.11 -7.08 -5.41
CA GLU A 223 -14.36 -7.83 -4.18
C GLU A 223 -15.29 -7.05 -3.24
N ASP A 224 -16.21 -7.77 -2.60
CA ASP A 224 -17.07 -7.23 -1.54
C ASP A 224 -16.28 -7.25 -0.21
N PRO A 225 -16.11 -6.11 0.48
CA PRO A 225 -15.33 -6.03 1.72
C PRO A 225 -15.78 -7.00 2.81
N LYS A 226 -17.09 -7.30 2.88
CA LYS A 226 -17.61 -8.26 3.86
C LYS A 226 -17.09 -9.66 3.57
N THR A 227 -17.37 -10.13 2.36
CA THR A 227 -17.06 -11.49 1.94
C THR A 227 -15.55 -11.73 1.95
N ALA A 228 -14.76 -10.75 1.51
CA ALA A 228 -13.30 -10.80 1.56
C ALA A 228 -12.78 -10.98 2.99
N LEU A 229 -13.16 -10.09 3.91
CA LEU A 229 -12.68 -10.14 5.30
C LEU A 229 -13.22 -11.36 6.07
N ASP A 230 -14.47 -11.77 5.85
CA ASP A 230 -15.04 -12.98 6.46
C ASP A 230 -14.29 -14.24 5.97
N GLY A 231 -13.91 -14.29 4.68
CA GLY A 231 -13.13 -15.38 4.10
C GLY A 231 -11.73 -15.50 4.70
N LEU A 232 -11.02 -14.37 4.82
CA LEU A 232 -9.72 -14.30 5.48
C LEU A 232 -9.80 -14.74 6.94
N ALA A 233 -10.80 -14.26 7.68
CA ALA A 233 -11.03 -14.62 9.07
C ALA A 233 -11.32 -16.13 9.23
N ALA A 234 -12.17 -16.71 8.38
CA ALA A 234 -12.48 -18.13 8.41
C ALA A 234 -11.26 -19.01 8.11
N ALA A 235 -10.33 -18.50 7.30
CA ALA A 235 -9.06 -19.15 6.98
C ALA A 235 -7.94 -18.88 8.01
N HIS A 236 -8.21 -18.09 9.06
CA HIS A 236 -7.20 -17.63 10.03
C HIS A 236 -6.03 -16.85 9.39
N VAL A 237 -6.30 -16.13 8.31
CA VAL A 237 -5.32 -15.23 7.66
C VAL A 237 -5.52 -13.82 8.22
N PRO A 238 -4.55 -13.27 8.97
CA PRO A 238 -4.69 -11.94 9.55
C PRO A 238 -4.42 -10.84 8.52
N VAL A 239 -5.20 -9.76 8.60
CA VAL A 239 -4.87 -8.49 7.93
C VAL A 239 -3.90 -7.75 8.84
N VAL A 240 -2.62 -7.72 8.48
CA VAL A 240 -1.59 -7.11 9.33
C VAL A 240 -1.44 -5.62 9.07
N LYS A 241 -1.71 -5.17 7.84
CA LYS A 241 -1.65 -3.76 7.40
C LYS A 241 -2.78 -3.50 6.42
N SER A 242 -3.24 -2.25 6.32
CA SER A 242 -4.11 -1.83 5.22
C SER A 242 -3.63 -0.52 4.60
N GLN A 243 -3.57 -0.50 3.27
CA GLN A 243 -3.38 0.71 2.48
C GLN A 243 -4.74 1.31 2.12
N LEU A 244 -4.91 2.58 2.46
CA LEU A 244 -6.11 3.36 2.23
C LEU A 244 -5.93 4.13 0.92
N SER A 245 -6.56 3.61 -0.12
CA SER A 245 -6.46 4.07 -1.51
C SER A 245 -7.79 3.84 -2.24
N ALA A 246 -8.03 4.52 -3.35
CA ALA A 246 -9.26 4.35 -4.13
C ALA A 246 -8.93 4.23 -5.61
N ALA A 247 -9.66 3.35 -6.31
CA ALA A 247 -9.57 3.15 -7.74
C ALA A 247 -10.44 4.15 -8.50
N LEU A 248 -10.14 4.31 -9.80
CA LEU A 248 -10.98 5.05 -10.74
C LEU A 248 -12.14 4.17 -11.20
N HIS A 249 -13.37 4.66 -11.11
CA HIS A 249 -14.59 3.93 -11.47
C HIS A 249 -15.31 4.58 -12.66
N ALA A 250 -15.65 3.76 -13.65
CA ALA A 250 -16.38 4.14 -14.84
C ALA A 250 -17.65 3.29 -14.96
N GLU A 251 -18.79 3.87 -14.57
CA GLU A 251 -20.07 3.16 -14.50
C GLU A 251 -20.58 2.67 -15.87
N HIS A 252 -20.36 3.47 -16.92
CA HIS A 252 -20.86 3.18 -18.27
C HIS A 252 -19.74 3.31 -19.31
N PRO A 253 -18.76 2.38 -19.32
CA PRO A 253 -17.55 2.51 -20.14
C PRO A 253 -17.86 2.57 -21.64
N ARG A 254 -18.98 2.01 -22.12
CA ARG A 254 -19.39 2.14 -23.54
C ARG A 254 -19.75 3.57 -23.99
N THR A 255 -20.03 4.49 -23.07
CA THR A 255 -20.40 5.86 -23.42
C THR A 255 -19.15 6.63 -23.89
N PRO A 256 -19.17 7.30 -25.06
CA PRO A 256 -17.99 8.00 -25.60
C PRO A 256 -17.35 9.00 -24.63
N ALA A 257 -18.16 9.77 -23.89
CA ALA A 257 -17.65 10.74 -22.90
C ALA A 257 -16.93 10.05 -21.71
N VAL A 258 -17.33 8.82 -21.35
CA VAL A 258 -16.65 8.04 -20.31
C VAL A 258 -15.31 7.52 -20.85
N ARG A 259 -15.26 7.06 -22.10
CA ARG A 259 -14.02 6.65 -22.76
C ARG A 259 -13.01 7.79 -22.88
N GLU A 260 -13.48 8.97 -23.28
CA GLU A 260 -12.65 10.17 -23.37
C GLU A 260 -12.09 10.55 -21.99
N ALA A 261 -12.93 10.53 -20.95
CA ALA A 261 -12.48 10.80 -19.59
C ALA A 261 -11.45 9.77 -19.09
N LEU A 262 -11.66 8.47 -19.36
CA LEU A 262 -10.69 7.42 -19.02
C LEU A 262 -9.36 7.61 -19.77
N ALA A 263 -9.40 7.97 -21.04
CA ALA A 263 -8.20 8.18 -21.86
C ALA A 263 -7.29 9.29 -21.31
N ALA A 264 -7.82 10.25 -20.53
CA ALA A 264 -7.00 11.26 -19.86
C ALA A 264 -6.10 10.70 -18.74
N PHE A 265 -6.39 9.48 -18.26
CA PHE A 265 -5.60 8.75 -17.26
C PHE A 265 -4.67 7.69 -17.88
N ASP A 266 -4.73 7.46 -19.19
CA ASP A 266 -3.84 6.52 -19.88
C ASP A 266 -2.45 7.15 -20.05
N GLU A 267 -1.46 6.58 -19.36
CA GLU A 267 -0.12 7.15 -19.26
C GLU A 267 0.98 6.06 -19.27
N PRO A 268 2.22 6.39 -19.71
CA PRO A 268 3.22 5.40 -20.04
C PRO A 268 4.02 4.86 -18.84
N ARG A 269 3.89 5.41 -17.63
CA ARG A 269 4.76 5.07 -16.50
C ARG A 269 4.28 3.84 -15.73
N PHE A 270 3.03 3.83 -15.26
CA PHE A 270 2.46 2.78 -14.42
C PHE A 270 1.52 1.88 -15.21
N LEU A 271 1.33 0.64 -14.77
CA LEU A 271 0.21 -0.16 -15.27
C LEU A 271 -1.07 0.37 -14.63
N HIS A 272 -2.13 0.49 -15.43
CA HIS A 272 -3.47 0.78 -14.97
C HIS A 272 -4.37 -0.41 -15.25
N GLN A 273 -4.12 -1.50 -14.54
CA GLN A 273 -4.87 -2.74 -14.65
C GLN A 273 -6.36 -2.43 -14.55
N THR A 274 -7.09 -2.71 -15.63
CA THR A 274 -8.51 -2.39 -15.72
C THR A 274 -9.31 -3.66 -15.65
N ARG A 275 -10.37 -3.66 -14.85
CA ARG A 275 -11.20 -4.83 -14.56
C ARG A 275 -12.67 -4.52 -14.79
N THR A 276 -13.42 -5.57 -15.09
CA THR A 276 -14.89 -5.58 -15.12
C THR A 276 -15.38 -6.91 -14.54
N LEU A 277 -16.45 -6.87 -13.76
CA LEU A 277 -17.13 -8.08 -13.31
C LEU A 277 -18.23 -8.45 -14.31
N THR A 278 -18.20 -9.70 -14.80
CA THR A 278 -19.20 -10.27 -15.70
C THR A 278 -19.92 -11.45 -15.03
N ASP A 279 -20.97 -11.96 -15.67
CA ASP A 279 -21.62 -13.22 -15.29
C ASP A 279 -20.66 -14.42 -15.30
N GLN A 280 -19.58 -14.35 -16.09
CA GLN A 280 -18.52 -15.36 -16.15
C GLN A 280 -17.36 -15.08 -15.17
N GLY A 281 -17.49 -14.09 -14.29
CA GLY A 281 -16.46 -13.68 -13.35
C GLY A 281 -15.66 -12.46 -13.80
N LEU A 282 -14.53 -12.23 -13.11
CA LEU A 282 -13.65 -11.09 -13.32
C LEU A 282 -12.94 -11.19 -14.67
N ARG A 283 -12.97 -10.13 -15.46
CA ARG A 283 -12.24 -9.97 -16.72
C ARG A 283 -11.38 -8.72 -16.63
N GLY A 284 -10.26 -8.68 -17.36
CA GLY A 284 -9.33 -7.57 -17.24
C GLY A 284 -8.29 -7.47 -18.33
N THR A 285 -7.70 -6.28 -18.43
CA THR A 285 -6.46 -5.99 -19.16
C THR A 285 -5.39 -5.53 -18.17
N ASP A 286 -4.12 -5.73 -18.51
CA ASP A 286 -3.01 -5.30 -17.65
C ASP A 286 -2.80 -3.79 -17.61
N ASP A 287 -3.41 -3.06 -18.55
CA ASP A 287 -3.24 -1.63 -18.65
C ASP A 287 -4.49 -0.97 -19.26
N LEU A 288 -4.61 0.34 -19.09
CA LEU A 288 -5.78 1.11 -19.49
C LEU A 288 -5.83 1.33 -21.01
N GLY A 289 -4.70 1.62 -21.65
CA GLY A 289 -4.61 1.74 -23.11
C GLY A 289 -5.18 0.51 -23.86
N PRO A 290 -4.78 -0.73 -23.54
CA PRO A 290 -5.41 -1.94 -24.08
C PRO A 290 -6.92 -2.05 -23.80
N ALA A 291 -7.39 -1.63 -22.63
CA ALA A 291 -8.83 -1.59 -22.33
C ALA A 291 -9.57 -0.60 -23.26
N LEU A 292 -8.99 0.57 -23.51
CA LEU A 292 -9.59 1.61 -24.32
C LEU A 292 -9.63 1.26 -25.81
N ASN A 293 -8.57 0.63 -26.32
CA ASN A 293 -8.37 0.39 -27.75
C ASN A 293 -8.74 -1.02 -28.20
N GLY A 294 -8.85 -1.97 -27.26
CA GLY A 294 -9.15 -3.37 -27.53
C GLY A 294 -10.65 -3.69 -27.46
N ALA A 295 -11.01 -4.84 -28.04
CA ALA A 295 -12.30 -5.49 -27.81
C ALA A 295 -12.23 -6.53 -26.66
N GLU A 296 -11.10 -6.58 -25.94
CA GLU A 296 -10.79 -7.64 -24.97
C GLU A 296 -11.57 -7.48 -23.66
N LEU A 297 -11.86 -6.24 -23.25
CA LEU A 297 -12.60 -5.98 -22.03
C LEU A 297 -14.08 -5.71 -22.36
N PRO A 298 -15.02 -6.55 -21.88
CA PRO A 298 -16.44 -6.31 -22.06
C PRO A 298 -16.87 -4.97 -21.43
N ASP A 299 -17.70 -4.19 -22.12
CA ASP A 299 -18.08 -2.82 -21.72
C ASP A 299 -19.56 -2.67 -21.37
N ALA A 300 -20.23 -3.80 -21.13
CA ALA A 300 -21.63 -3.84 -20.72
C ALA A 300 -21.82 -3.58 -19.22
N ALA A 301 -20.76 -3.77 -18.42
CA ALA A 301 -20.71 -3.49 -16.99
C ALA A 301 -19.66 -2.41 -16.69
N ALA A 302 -19.65 -1.92 -15.45
CA ALA A 302 -18.73 -0.89 -15.00
C ALA A 302 -17.27 -1.37 -15.06
N TRP A 303 -16.36 -0.43 -15.33
CA TRP A 303 -14.92 -0.66 -15.25
C TRP A 303 -14.34 -0.02 -14.01
N ARG A 304 -13.35 -0.70 -13.41
CA ARG A 304 -12.48 -0.13 -12.39
C ARG A 304 -11.04 -0.24 -12.85
N ALA A 305 -10.32 0.87 -12.85
CA ALA A 305 -8.92 0.93 -13.24
C ALA A 305 -8.07 1.17 -11.98
N HIS A 306 -7.00 0.36 -11.83
CA HIS A 306 -6.01 0.52 -10.79
C HIS A 306 -5.29 1.87 -11.00
N PHE A 307 -5.77 2.86 -10.26
CA PHE A 307 -5.23 4.21 -10.24
C PHE A 307 -5.56 4.80 -8.88
N HIS A 308 -4.55 5.10 -8.05
CA HIS A 308 -4.76 5.63 -6.70
C HIS A 308 -5.22 7.09 -6.78
N VAL A 309 -6.51 7.31 -7.02
CA VAL A 309 -7.06 8.67 -7.13
C VAL A 309 -7.11 9.34 -5.76
N PRO A 310 -6.95 10.68 -5.67
CA PRO A 310 -6.95 11.38 -4.39
C PRO A 310 -8.22 11.13 -3.57
N LEU A 311 -8.07 10.71 -2.31
CA LEU A 311 -9.22 10.31 -1.48
C LEU A 311 -10.16 11.48 -1.17
N HIS A 312 -9.59 12.68 -0.98
CA HIS A 312 -10.31 13.89 -0.60
C HIS A 312 -11.04 14.60 -1.76
N ALA A 313 -10.81 14.19 -3.01
CA ALA A 313 -11.35 14.85 -4.19
C ALA A 313 -11.92 13.83 -5.18
N ALA A 314 -13.22 13.92 -5.45
CA ALA A 314 -13.85 13.05 -6.44
C ALA A 314 -13.28 13.34 -7.85
N PRO A 315 -13.09 12.29 -8.68
CA PRO A 315 -12.81 12.48 -10.10
C PRO A 315 -13.88 13.35 -10.78
N ALA A 316 -13.50 14.03 -11.86
CA ALA A 316 -14.46 14.79 -12.65
C ALA A 316 -15.47 13.84 -13.30
N ALA A 317 -16.75 14.24 -13.29
CA ALA A 317 -17.79 13.51 -14.01
C ALA A 317 -17.39 13.34 -15.49
N PRO A 318 -17.69 12.19 -16.13
CA PRO A 318 -18.58 11.12 -15.65
C PRO A 318 -17.90 10.03 -14.78
N LEU A 319 -16.62 10.20 -14.42
CA LEU A 319 -15.91 9.23 -13.59
C LEU A 319 -16.20 9.47 -12.10
N THR A 320 -16.08 8.40 -11.31
CA THR A 320 -16.15 8.44 -9.85
C THR A 320 -14.96 7.68 -9.26
N SER A 321 -14.85 7.63 -7.94
CA SER A 321 -13.88 6.80 -7.23
C SER A 321 -14.56 5.69 -6.44
N THR A 322 -13.78 4.69 -6.03
CA THR A 322 -14.24 3.61 -5.14
C THR A 322 -14.06 3.95 -3.66
N LEU A 323 -14.23 5.23 -3.28
CA LEU A 323 -14.09 5.70 -1.90
C LEU A 323 -15.12 5.04 -0.96
N ASP A 324 -16.29 4.65 -1.47
CA ASP A 324 -17.29 3.86 -0.77
C ASP A 324 -16.75 2.49 -0.33
N VAL A 325 -16.03 1.79 -1.23
CA VAL A 325 -15.38 0.50 -0.92
C VAL A 325 -14.35 0.67 0.20
N LEU A 326 -13.56 1.76 0.18
CA LEU A 326 -12.64 2.09 1.27
C LEU A 326 -13.39 2.28 2.60
N LYS A 327 -14.48 3.06 2.62
CA LYS A 327 -15.28 3.31 3.83
C LYS A 327 -15.88 2.03 4.41
N ASP A 328 -16.43 1.17 3.56
CA ASP A 328 -16.99 -0.12 3.98
C ASP A 328 -15.90 -1.05 4.52
N THR A 329 -14.72 -1.06 3.88
CA THR A 329 -13.56 -1.81 4.35
C THR A 329 -13.08 -1.29 5.70
N LEU A 330 -12.93 0.03 5.85
CA LEU A 330 -12.47 0.65 7.10
C LEU A 330 -13.43 0.39 8.27
N THR A 331 -14.74 0.44 8.01
CA THR A 331 -15.77 0.09 9.00
C THR A 331 -15.55 -1.32 9.55
N ARG A 332 -15.12 -2.27 8.71
CA ARG A 332 -14.84 -3.65 9.13
C ARG A 332 -13.48 -3.81 9.79
N LEU A 333 -12.47 -3.11 9.29
CA LEU A 333 -11.12 -3.19 9.82
C LEU A 333 -11.00 -2.59 11.23
N VAL A 334 -11.69 -1.49 11.51
CA VAL A 334 -11.50 -0.76 12.79
C VAL A 334 -12.79 -0.26 13.44
N GLY A 335 -13.97 -0.50 12.86
CA GLY A 335 -15.26 -0.15 13.48
C GLY A 335 -15.90 -1.27 14.31
N GLY A 336 -15.26 -2.44 14.35
CA GLY A 336 -15.70 -3.60 15.13
C GLY A 336 -15.36 -3.50 16.64
N PRO A 337 -15.64 -4.56 17.42
CA PRO A 337 -15.27 -4.60 18.85
C PRO A 337 -13.76 -4.59 19.09
N HIS A 338 -12.99 -5.07 18.12
CA HIS A 338 -11.53 -5.05 18.08
C HIS A 338 -11.08 -4.67 16.68
N PRO A 339 -9.97 -3.92 16.51
CA PRO A 339 -9.45 -3.65 15.19
C PRO A 339 -8.80 -4.91 14.62
N LEU A 340 -9.08 -5.24 13.36
CA LEU A 340 -8.46 -6.32 12.62
C LEU A 340 -7.00 -6.01 12.26
N THR A 341 -6.67 -4.72 12.09
CA THR A 341 -5.32 -4.22 11.90
C THR A 341 -5.09 -2.94 12.71
N ARG A 342 -3.84 -2.71 13.12
CA ARG A 342 -3.42 -1.50 13.83
C ARG A 342 -2.59 -0.55 12.97
N HIS A 343 -2.31 -0.90 11.71
CA HIS A 343 -1.45 -0.13 10.82
C HIS A 343 -2.19 0.24 9.55
N LEU A 344 -2.62 1.50 9.48
CA LEU A 344 -3.28 2.10 8.34
C LEU A 344 -2.32 3.07 7.64
N GLU A 345 -2.28 3.04 6.32
CA GLU A 345 -1.40 3.88 5.52
C GLU A 345 -2.17 4.48 4.35
N VAL A 346 -2.31 5.80 4.29
CA VAL A 346 -2.83 6.46 3.09
C VAL A 346 -1.80 6.34 1.98
N GLU A 347 -2.20 5.77 0.85
CA GLU A 347 -1.31 5.53 -0.28
C GLU A 347 -1.94 6.10 -1.56
N THR A 348 -1.59 7.34 -1.88
CA THR A 348 -1.96 7.97 -3.14
C THR A 348 -0.67 8.42 -3.82
N TYR A 349 -0.13 7.60 -4.73
CA TYR A 349 1.18 7.87 -5.36
C TYR A 349 1.10 8.37 -6.81
N THR A 350 -0.07 8.27 -7.45
CA THR A 350 -0.26 8.60 -8.87
C THR A 350 -0.57 10.08 -9.13
N TRP A 351 -0.27 10.99 -8.19
CA TRP A 351 -0.50 12.43 -8.35
C TRP A 351 0.15 13.03 -9.61
N GLN A 352 1.30 12.50 -10.02
CA GLN A 352 2.01 12.92 -11.24
C GLN A 352 1.48 12.23 -12.50
N ALA A 353 0.71 11.15 -12.34
CA ALA A 353 0.04 10.42 -13.41
C ALA A 353 -1.39 10.94 -13.67
N LEU A 354 -1.94 11.77 -12.76
CA LEU A 354 -3.25 12.41 -12.98
C LEU A 354 -3.29 13.18 -14.32
N PRO A 355 -4.46 13.46 -14.89
CA PRO A 355 -4.59 14.41 -16.00
C PRO A 355 -3.84 15.73 -15.69
N PRO A 356 -3.11 16.34 -16.65
CA PRO A 356 -2.23 17.49 -16.41
C PRO A 356 -2.87 18.65 -15.64
N GLU A 357 -4.15 18.91 -15.88
CA GLU A 357 -4.96 19.93 -15.24
C GLU A 357 -5.23 19.66 -13.74
N LEU A 358 -5.17 18.41 -13.31
CA LEU A 358 -5.39 17.97 -11.93
C LEU A 358 -4.08 17.82 -11.13
N ARG A 359 -2.92 17.82 -11.80
CA ARG A 359 -1.62 17.63 -11.13
C ARG A 359 -1.28 18.81 -10.21
N PRO A 360 -0.69 18.55 -9.03
CA PRO A 360 -0.11 19.60 -8.23
C PRO A 360 1.07 20.23 -9.00
N ARG A 361 1.03 21.55 -9.19
CA ARG A 361 2.03 22.31 -9.96
C ARG A 361 3.27 22.68 -9.14
N ALA A 362 3.18 22.58 -7.81
CA ALA A 362 4.27 22.88 -6.91
C ALA A 362 4.21 22.01 -5.63
N ARG A 363 5.36 21.84 -4.97
CA ARG A 363 5.48 21.07 -3.73
C ARG A 363 4.47 21.47 -2.64
N PRO A 364 4.17 22.77 -2.40
CA PRO A 364 3.16 23.16 -1.43
C PRO A 364 1.77 22.60 -1.72
N GLN A 365 1.36 22.54 -3.00
CA GLN A 365 0.06 22.01 -3.41
C GLN A 365 -0.03 20.50 -3.21
N LEU A 366 1.06 19.76 -3.49
CA LEU A 366 1.11 18.33 -3.16
C LEU A 366 0.98 18.11 -1.65
N ALA A 367 1.67 18.92 -0.84
CA ALA A 367 1.55 18.83 0.62
C ALA A 367 0.14 19.20 1.13
N ASP A 368 -0.54 20.16 0.50
CA ASP A 368 -1.95 20.47 0.79
C ASP A 368 -2.86 19.27 0.47
N GLY A 369 -2.64 18.63 -0.69
CA GLY A 369 -3.37 17.44 -1.11
C GLY A 369 -3.21 16.26 -0.15
N ILE A 370 -1.97 15.88 0.18
CA ILE A 370 -1.68 14.79 1.13
C ILE A 370 -2.28 15.11 2.52
N ALA A 371 -2.19 16.36 2.99
CA ALA A 371 -2.81 16.77 4.24
C ALA A 371 -4.34 16.65 4.20
N ALA A 372 -4.98 16.95 3.06
CA ALA A 372 -6.42 16.78 2.89
C ALA A 372 -6.83 15.29 2.90
N GLU A 373 -6.04 14.40 2.31
CA GLU A 373 -6.30 12.95 2.38
C GLU A 373 -6.18 12.40 3.80
N LEU A 374 -5.13 12.80 4.52
CA LEU A 374 -4.95 12.42 5.92
C LEU A 374 -6.03 13.00 6.83
N THR A 375 -6.53 14.20 6.50
CA THR A 375 -7.69 14.80 7.19
C THR A 375 -8.95 13.97 6.97
N LEU A 376 -9.24 13.58 5.73
CA LEU A 376 -10.37 12.69 5.42
C LEU A 376 -10.23 11.35 6.17
N ALA A 377 -9.06 10.70 6.12
CA ALA A 377 -8.84 9.44 6.81
C ALA A 377 -9.02 9.57 8.33
N ARG A 378 -8.51 10.66 8.94
CA ARG A 378 -8.73 10.98 10.36
C ARG A 378 -10.23 11.11 10.68
N ASP A 379 -10.97 11.83 9.83
CA ASP A 379 -12.40 12.08 10.06
C ASP A 379 -13.18 10.78 9.98
N LEU A 380 -12.88 9.92 9.00
CA LEU A 380 -13.48 8.57 8.90
C LEU A 380 -13.20 7.70 10.14
N LEU A 381 -11.97 7.72 10.66
CA LEU A 381 -11.63 6.99 11.89
C LEU A 381 -12.39 7.54 13.11
N THR A 382 -12.55 8.85 13.18
CA THR A 382 -13.27 9.52 14.28
C THR A 382 -14.76 9.20 14.24
N ASP A 383 -15.36 9.16 13.03
CA ASP A 383 -16.75 8.78 12.81
C ASP A 383 -17.01 7.30 13.21
N LEU A 384 -16.00 6.44 13.10
CA LEU A 384 -16.04 5.05 13.60
C LEU A 384 -15.82 4.94 15.13
N GLY A 385 -15.66 6.07 15.83
CA GLY A 385 -15.55 6.12 17.29
C GLY A 385 -14.12 6.02 17.84
N LEU A 386 -13.10 6.01 16.98
CA LEU A 386 -11.72 6.09 17.43
C LEU A 386 -11.40 7.51 17.92
N LYS A 387 -10.62 7.62 19.00
CA LYS A 387 -10.23 8.90 19.57
C LYS A 387 -8.81 9.24 19.15
N GLU A 388 -8.64 10.34 18.43
CA GLU A 388 -7.31 10.82 18.06
C GLU A 388 -6.47 11.09 19.32
N LEU A 389 -5.22 10.65 19.28
CA LEU A 389 -4.22 10.89 20.32
C LEU A 389 -3.36 12.11 19.94
N PRO A 390 -2.76 12.79 20.94
CA PRO A 390 -1.89 13.95 20.69
C PRO A 390 -0.76 13.70 19.69
#